data_AF-A0A819JXA5-F1
#
_entry.id   AF-A0A819JXA5-F1
#
_cell.length_a   1.000
_cell.length_b   1.000
_cell.length_c   1.000
_cell.angle_alpha   90.00
_cell.angle_beta   90.00
_cell.angle_gamma   90.00
#
_symmetry.space_group_name_H-M   'P 1'
#
loop_
_entity.id
_entity.type
_entity.pdbx_description
1 polymer ?
#
loop_
_entity_poly.entity_id
_entity_poly.type
_entity_poly.pdbx_seq_one_letter_code
_entity_poly.pdbx_strand_id
1 'polypeptide(L)'
;MFNNGCARSGLIVLPCGAGKSLVSITAACTINKSCLVLCNSNVSVQQWKQKFKIWSTVDDSNVKLFISSEKAKLNGSCKCISTYPMITRIERCNDNITHAIKSLKDREWGLMILDEVHTIPADQFRKVLTIVRAHTKLGLTTTLVREDDKIVDLNFLIGPKLYEANWMELQNLGHIAKVQCGEVWCPMTPEFFQEYVSIKNDQHRRLLLCIMNPNKFRACEFLIHYHE
;
A
#
# COMPACT_ATOMS: atom_id res chain seq x y z
N MET A 1 -3.13 19.56 0.65
CA MET A 1 -1.70 19.21 0.64
C MET A 1 -0.81 20.45 0.50
N PHE A 2 -1.12 21.35 -0.44
CA PHE A 2 -0.45 22.65 -0.58
C PHE A 2 -1.31 23.72 0.10
N ASN A 3 -0.73 24.52 1.00
CA ASN A 3 -1.40 25.68 1.57
C ASN A 3 -0.39 26.83 1.65
N ASN A 4 -0.76 28.02 1.18
CA ASN A 4 0.09 29.21 1.10
C ASN A 4 1.47 28.96 0.43
N GLY A 5 1.51 28.16 -0.65
CA GLY A 5 2.75 27.87 -1.38
C GLY A 5 3.71 26.87 -0.72
N CYS A 6 3.42 26.42 0.51
CA CYS A 6 4.22 25.41 1.20
C CYS A 6 3.53 24.04 1.15
N ALA A 7 4.33 22.99 0.92
CA ALA A 7 3.89 21.61 0.98
C ALA A 7 3.80 21.14 2.45
N ARG A 8 2.65 20.59 2.85
CA ARG A 8 2.44 20.03 4.19
C ARG A 8 2.55 18.51 4.17
N SER A 9 3.12 17.96 5.25
CA SER A 9 3.08 16.52 5.50
C SER A 9 1.73 16.08 6.03
N GLY A 10 1.28 14.89 5.67
CA GLY A 10 0.07 14.31 6.24
C GLY A 10 -0.50 13.14 5.45
N LEU A 11 -1.69 12.73 5.85
CA LEU A 11 -2.38 11.54 5.33
C LEU A 11 -3.50 11.93 4.38
N ILE A 12 -3.56 11.26 3.23
CA ILE A 12 -4.67 11.34 2.28
C ILE A 12 -5.34 9.97 2.20
N VAL A 13 -6.62 9.94 2.54
CA VAL A 13 -7.46 8.73 2.52
C VAL A 13 -8.32 8.77 1.27
N LEU A 14 -8.10 7.79 0.39
CA LEU A 14 -8.83 7.66 -0.87
C LEU A 14 -9.14 6.18 -1.07
N PRO A 15 -10.39 5.81 -1.43
CA PRO A 15 -10.72 4.41 -1.69
C PRO A 15 -9.94 3.84 -2.90
N CYS A 16 -9.87 2.51 -2.99
CA CYS A 16 -9.27 1.84 -4.15
C CYS A 16 -9.95 2.32 -5.43
N GLY A 17 -9.16 2.61 -6.47
CA GLY A 17 -9.68 3.10 -7.76
C GLY A 17 -9.91 4.62 -7.85
N ALA A 18 -9.94 5.36 -6.73
CA ALA A 18 -10.16 6.82 -6.74
C ALA A 18 -8.96 7.67 -7.19
N GLY A 19 -7.87 7.04 -7.64
CA GLY A 19 -6.72 7.76 -8.19
C GLY A 19 -5.64 8.17 -7.17
N LYS A 20 -5.45 7.43 -6.07
CA LYS A 20 -4.35 7.62 -5.10
C LYS A 20 -3.00 7.93 -5.77
N SER A 21 -2.60 7.08 -6.72
CA SER A 21 -1.32 7.22 -7.40
C SER A 21 -1.24 8.49 -8.24
N LEU A 22 -2.34 8.91 -8.86
CA LEU A 22 -2.39 10.12 -9.67
C LEU A 22 -2.16 11.35 -8.80
N VAL A 23 -2.86 11.45 -7.67
CA VAL A 23 -2.68 12.54 -6.68
C VAL A 23 -1.22 12.64 -6.24
N SER A 24 -0.57 11.51 -5.98
CA SER A 24 0.84 11.48 -5.59
C SER A 24 1.81 11.86 -6.70
N ILE A 25 1.54 11.44 -7.93
CA ILE A 25 2.36 11.84 -9.09
C ILE A 25 2.22 13.34 -9.31
N THR A 26 1.00 13.88 -9.26
CA THR A 26 0.75 15.32 -9.32
C THR A 26 1.51 16.04 -8.22
N ALA A 27 1.44 15.57 -6.97
CA ALA A 27 2.20 16.16 -5.86
C ALA A 27 3.72 16.12 -6.09
N ALA A 28 4.25 15.01 -6.61
CA ALA A 28 5.65 14.85 -6.93
C ALA A 28 6.11 15.78 -8.07
N CYS A 29 5.23 16.05 -9.05
CA CYS A 29 5.45 17.00 -10.13
C CYS A 29 5.37 18.46 -9.63
N THR A 30 4.38 18.80 -8.81
CA THR A 30 4.20 20.15 -8.25
C THR A 30 5.36 20.57 -7.34
N ILE A 31 5.85 19.65 -6.49
CA ILE A 31 7.01 19.94 -5.62
C ILE A 31 8.31 20.04 -6.44
N ASN A 32 8.39 19.30 -7.55
CA ASN A 32 9.54 19.25 -8.46
C ASN A 32 10.91 19.08 -7.75
N LYS A 33 10.95 18.24 -6.70
CA LYS A 33 12.18 17.84 -5.99
C LYS A 33 12.38 16.33 -6.08
N SER A 34 13.53 15.87 -5.55
CA SER A 34 13.82 14.46 -5.30
C SER A 34 12.66 13.81 -4.54
N CYS A 35 12.10 12.74 -5.10
CA CYS A 35 10.95 12.06 -4.51
C CYS A 35 11.27 10.59 -4.25
N LEU A 36 10.96 10.10 -3.06
CA LEU A 36 11.05 8.69 -2.71
C LEU A 36 9.65 8.11 -2.57
N VAL A 37 9.35 7.03 -3.27
CA VAL A 37 8.07 6.32 -3.17
C VAL A 37 8.32 4.94 -2.55
N LEU A 38 7.65 4.65 -1.44
CA LEU A 38 7.77 3.38 -0.72
C LEU A 38 6.51 2.54 -0.90
N CYS A 39 6.73 1.31 -1.32
CA CYS A 39 5.68 0.35 -1.64
C CYS A 39 5.82 -0.93 -0.80
N ASN A 40 4.72 -1.70 -0.71
CA ASN A 40 4.72 -2.99 -0.01
C ASN A 40 5.35 -4.12 -0.82
N SER A 41 5.21 -4.10 -2.15
CA SER A 41 5.62 -5.21 -3.02
C SER A 41 6.38 -4.75 -4.25
N ASN A 42 7.17 -5.66 -4.85
CA ASN A 42 7.88 -5.39 -6.11
C ASN A 42 6.92 -5.14 -7.28
N VAL A 43 5.73 -5.77 -7.25
CA VAL A 43 4.68 -5.54 -8.26
C VAL A 43 4.20 -4.10 -8.19
N SER A 44 3.94 -3.59 -6.98
CA SER A 44 3.55 -2.19 -6.76
C SER A 44 4.63 -1.23 -7.27
N VAL A 45 5.92 -1.54 -7.06
CA VAL A 45 7.01 -0.71 -7.58
C VAL A 45 6.98 -0.59 -9.11
N GLN A 46 6.77 -1.70 -9.82
CA GLN A 46 6.66 -1.68 -11.28
C GLN A 46 5.42 -0.91 -11.74
N GLN A 47 4.28 -1.08 -11.08
CA GLN A 47 3.07 -0.30 -11.35
C GLN A 47 3.32 1.20 -11.15
N TRP A 48 4.02 1.60 -10.09
CA TRP A 48 4.39 2.99 -9.87
C TRP A 48 5.28 3.54 -10.97
N LYS A 49 6.29 2.78 -11.42
CA LYS A 49 7.14 3.18 -12.55
C LYS A 49 6.30 3.42 -13.81
N GLN A 50 5.39 2.51 -14.14
CA GLN A 50 4.49 2.67 -15.28
C GLN A 50 3.58 3.89 -15.14
N LYS A 51 3.01 4.12 -13.96
CA LYS A 51 2.15 5.29 -13.71
C LYS A 51 2.93 6.59 -13.83
N PHE A 52 4.15 6.67 -13.30
CA PHE A 52 5.02 7.84 -13.51
C PHE A 52 5.28 8.07 -15.00
N LYS A 53 5.54 7.02 -15.79
CA LYS A 53 5.77 7.14 -17.23
C LYS A 53 4.53 7.63 -18.00
N ILE A 54 3.33 7.21 -17.60
CA ILE A 54 2.08 7.59 -18.27
C ILE A 54 1.64 9.00 -17.88
N TRP A 55 1.72 9.34 -16.59
CA TRP A 55 1.11 10.53 -16.01
C TRP A 55 2.11 11.66 -15.70
N SER A 56 3.39 11.49 -16.03
CA SER A 56 4.39 12.54 -15.89
C SER A 56 5.31 12.59 -17.11
N THR A 57 5.89 13.76 -17.37
CA THR A 57 6.87 13.99 -18.44
C THR A 57 8.31 13.70 -18.00
N VAL A 58 8.49 12.93 -16.92
CA VAL A 58 9.82 12.61 -16.38
C VAL A 58 10.47 11.55 -17.26
N ASP A 59 11.71 11.79 -17.69
CA ASP A 59 12.49 10.81 -18.42
C ASP A 59 12.66 9.50 -17.63
N ASP A 60 12.61 8.36 -18.32
CA ASP A 60 12.79 7.04 -17.69
C ASP A 60 14.16 6.92 -17.00
N SER A 61 15.16 7.66 -17.49
CA SER A 61 16.48 7.76 -16.87
C SER A 61 16.44 8.40 -15.47
N ASN A 62 15.46 9.25 -15.18
CA ASN A 62 15.29 9.93 -13.89
C ASN A 62 14.38 9.13 -12.92
N VAL A 63 13.68 8.11 -13.40
CA VAL A 63 12.90 7.17 -12.58
C VAL A 63 13.78 5.99 -12.19
N LYS A 64 14.25 5.99 -10.95
CA LYS A 64 15.20 4.99 -10.43
C LYS A 64 14.49 3.95 -9.58
N LEU A 65 14.69 2.68 -9.89
CA LEU A 65 14.21 1.58 -9.08
C LEU A 65 15.26 1.16 -8.05
N PHE A 66 14.80 0.92 -6.83
CA PHE A 66 15.62 0.44 -5.73
C PHE A 66 14.98 -0.81 -5.11
N ILE A 67 15.23 -1.95 -5.76
CA ILE A 67 14.74 -3.28 -5.38
C ILE A 67 15.96 -4.19 -5.17
N SER A 68 15.76 -5.36 -4.57
CA SER A 68 16.81 -6.37 -4.43
C SER A 68 17.50 -6.72 -5.77
N SER A 69 16.73 -6.77 -6.87
CA SER A 69 17.19 -7.13 -8.21
C SER A 69 17.80 -5.97 -9.01
N GLU A 70 17.38 -4.74 -8.77
CA GLU A 70 17.79 -3.56 -9.54
C GLU A 70 18.15 -2.41 -8.59
N LYS A 71 19.40 -1.95 -8.67
CA LYS A 71 19.94 -0.88 -7.83
C LYS A 71 20.51 0.19 -8.74
N ALA A 72 19.64 1.07 -9.22
CA ALA A 72 20.09 2.15 -10.08
C ALA A 72 20.85 3.21 -9.27
N LYS A 73 21.92 3.77 -9.83
CA LYS A 73 22.67 4.88 -9.22
C LYS A 73 21.78 6.11 -9.12
N LEU A 74 21.76 6.73 -7.94
CA LEU A 74 20.98 7.93 -7.64
C LEU A 74 21.80 9.17 -8.00
N ASN A 75 21.61 9.73 -9.20
CA ASN A 75 22.29 10.93 -9.66
C ASN A 75 21.28 12.07 -9.90
N GLY A 76 21.64 13.31 -9.57
CA GLY A 76 20.80 14.49 -9.82
C GLY A 76 19.43 14.43 -9.13
N SER A 77 18.46 15.27 -9.51
CA SER A 77 17.07 15.20 -9.05
C SER A 77 16.35 14.00 -9.67
N CYS A 78 16.06 12.96 -8.89
CA CYS A 78 15.45 11.73 -9.38
C CYS A 78 14.17 11.36 -8.60
N LYS A 79 13.33 10.54 -9.23
CA LYS A 79 12.18 9.89 -8.59
C LYS A 79 12.59 8.45 -8.30
N CYS A 80 12.82 8.13 -7.04
CA CYS A 80 13.21 6.79 -6.61
C CYS A 80 12.00 6.03 -6.09
N ILE A 81 11.85 4.77 -6.51
CA ILE A 81 10.78 3.89 -6.06
C ILE A 81 11.42 2.66 -5.41
N SER A 82 11.04 2.39 -4.16
CA SER A 82 11.59 1.30 -3.36
C SER A 82 10.50 0.57 -2.56
N THR A 83 10.90 -0.49 -1.86
CA THR A 83 10.03 -1.25 -0.97
C THR A 83 10.41 -1.05 0.49
N TYR A 84 9.43 -1.11 1.40
CA TYR A 84 9.70 -0.97 2.84
C TYR A 84 10.74 -1.96 3.37
N PRO A 85 10.65 -3.27 3.05
CA PRO A 85 11.62 -4.24 3.56
C PRO A 85 13.04 -3.94 3.12
N MET A 86 13.23 -3.43 1.89
CA MET A 86 14.54 -3.09 1.34
C MET A 86 15.26 -2.02 2.16
N ILE A 87 14.52 -1.03 2.67
CA ILE A 87 15.08 0.04 3.51
C ILE A 87 15.35 -0.45 4.93
N THR A 88 14.50 -1.33 5.48
CA THR A 88 14.65 -1.81 6.86
C THR A 88 15.70 -2.91 7.04
N ARG A 89 16.15 -3.58 5.96
CA ARG A 89 17.05 -4.76 6.00
C ARG A 89 18.52 -4.45 6.34
N ILE A 90 18.75 -3.36 7.07
CA ILE A 90 20.05 -2.69 7.29
C ILE A 90 21.10 -3.54 8.00
N GLU A 91 20.76 -4.67 8.61
CA GLU A 91 21.68 -5.32 9.56
C GLU A 91 22.38 -6.59 9.03
N ARG A 92 22.08 -7.11 7.82
CA ARG A 92 22.53 -8.50 7.50
C ARG A 92 23.08 -8.84 6.10
N CYS A 93 23.26 -7.93 5.14
CA CYS A 93 23.82 -8.36 3.83
C CYS A 93 24.73 -7.35 3.11
N ASN A 94 25.85 -7.90 2.61
CA ASN A 94 26.77 -7.57 1.50
C ASN A 94 27.09 -6.09 1.19
N ASP A 95 28.38 -5.80 0.98
CA ASP A 95 28.99 -4.49 0.71
C ASP A 95 28.30 -3.63 -0.38
N ASN A 96 27.70 -4.26 -1.38
CA ASN A 96 26.97 -3.56 -2.45
C ASN A 96 25.59 -3.02 -2.02
N ILE A 97 24.96 -3.60 -1.00
CA ILE A 97 23.68 -3.12 -0.44
C ILE A 97 23.96 -1.94 0.49
N THR A 98 25.01 -2.02 1.30
CA THR A 98 25.44 -0.94 2.20
C THR A 98 25.76 0.34 1.45
N HIS A 99 26.48 0.28 0.31
CA HIS A 99 26.79 1.48 -0.45
C HIS A 99 25.54 2.15 -1.07
N ALA A 100 24.62 1.34 -1.60
CA ALA A 100 23.41 1.84 -2.25
C ALA A 100 22.44 2.45 -1.23
N ILE A 101 22.31 1.85 -0.05
CA ILE A 101 21.53 2.40 1.06
C ILE A 101 22.21 3.65 1.61
N LYS A 102 23.54 3.68 1.71
CA LYS A 102 24.29 4.86 2.15
C LYS A 102 24.00 6.06 1.23
N SER A 103 24.00 5.87 -0.09
CA SER A 103 23.61 6.93 -1.05
C SER A 103 22.16 7.39 -0.87
N LEU A 104 21.27 6.54 -0.38
CA LEU A 104 19.87 6.90 -0.10
C LEU A 104 19.71 7.65 1.23
N LYS A 105 20.55 7.33 2.25
CA LYS A 105 20.59 8.02 3.55
C LYS A 105 21.27 9.38 3.49
N ASP A 106 22.36 9.48 2.72
CA ASP A 106 23.16 10.72 2.61
C ASP A 106 22.41 11.83 1.85
N ARG A 107 21.30 11.47 1.19
CA ARG A 107 20.49 12.38 0.38
C ARG A 107 19.26 12.87 1.14
N GLU A 108 19.00 14.17 1.06
CA GLU A 108 17.75 14.75 1.52
C GLU A 108 16.66 14.65 0.44
N TRP A 109 15.51 14.10 0.82
CA TRP A 109 14.36 13.94 -0.05
C TRP A 109 13.39 15.12 0.13
N GLY A 110 12.93 15.69 -0.98
CA GLY A 110 11.95 16.77 -0.94
C GLY A 110 10.56 16.26 -0.56
N LEU A 111 10.17 15.11 -1.15
CA LEU A 111 8.91 14.43 -0.90
C LEU A 111 9.15 12.94 -0.67
N MET A 112 8.50 12.38 0.34
CA MET A 112 8.39 10.95 0.57
C MET A 112 6.93 10.53 0.48
N ILE A 113 6.62 9.64 -0.47
CA ILE A 113 5.30 9.06 -0.67
C ILE A 113 5.30 7.66 -0.07
N LEU A 114 4.32 7.38 0.77
CA LEU A 114 4.17 6.14 1.50
C LEU A 114 2.86 5.51 1.03
N ASP A 115 2.96 4.45 0.26
CA ASP A 115 1.79 3.72 -0.26
C ASP A 115 1.30 2.70 0.78
N GLU A 116 -0.02 2.52 0.84
CA GLU A 116 -0.75 1.67 1.79
C GLU A 116 -0.22 1.70 3.23
N VAL A 117 -0.20 2.89 3.82
CA VAL A 117 0.37 3.13 5.16
C VAL A 117 -0.26 2.25 6.26
N HIS A 118 -1.53 1.87 6.11
CA HIS A 118 -2.25 1.07 7.10
C HIS A 118 -1.65 -0.34 7.28
N THR A 119 -1.04 -0.92 6.24
CA THR A 119 -0.50 -2.29 6.32
C THR A 119 0.83 -2.37 7.06
N ILE A 120 1.46 -1.23 7.36
CA ILE A 120 2.84 -1.20 7.86
C ILE A 120 2.85 -1.19 9.39
N PRO A 121 3.60 -2.09 10.04
CA PRO A 121 3.79 -2.04 11.49
C PRO A 121 4.47 -0.73 11.92
N ALA A 122 4.05 -0.18 13.07
CA ALA A 122 4.61 1.07 13.59
C ALA A 122 6.14 1.02 13.74
N ASP A 123 6.71 -0.13 14.12
CA ASP A 123 8.15 -0.29 14.32
C ASP A 123 8.96 -0.20 13.04
N GLN A 124 8.49 -0.85 11.96
CA GLN A 124 9.13 -0.76 10.65
C GLN A 124 9.04 0.66 10.11
N PHE A 125 7.91 1.31 10.33
CA PHE A 125 7.67 2.68 9.91
C PHE A 125 8.61 3.66 10.62
N ARG A 126 8.75 3.55 11.95
CA ARG A 126 9.71 4.33 12.74
C ARG A 126 11.13 4.12 12.25
N LYS A 127 11.54 2.87 11.97
CA LYS A 127 12.86 2.59 11.40
C LYS A 127 13.08 3.32 10.08
N VAL A 128 12.15 3.21 9.13
CA VAL A 128 12.24 3.89 7.82
C VAL A 128 12.39 5.40 7.96
N LEU A 129 11.61 6.03 8.84
CA LEU A 129 11.67 7.46 9.09
C LEU A 129 12.98 7.90 9.75
N THR A 130 13.58 7.07 10.61
CA THR A 130 14.91 7.33 11.18
C THR A 130 16.01 7.21 10.13
N ILE A 131 15.84 6.32 9.16
CA ILE A 131 16.82 6.04 8.12
C ILE A 131 16.81 7.11 7.03
N VAL A 132 15.62 7.51 6.57
CA VAL A 132 15.44 8.39 5.41
C VAL A 132 14.99 9.77 5.86
N ARG A 133 15.78 10.78 5.53
CA ARG A 133 15.44 12.18 5.79
C ARG A 133 14.63 12.77 4.64
N ALA A 134 13.41 13.21 4.95
CA ALA A 134 12.52 13.86 3.99
C ALA A 134 11.84 15.10 4.59
N HIS A 135 11.78 16.20 3.84
CA HIS A 135 11.12 17.44 4.28
C HIS A 135 9.60 17.28 4.35
N THR A 136 9.00 16.68 3.32
CA THR A 136 7.55 16.46 3.25
C THR A 136 7.23 14.99 3.13
N LYS A 137 6.24 14.55 3.90
CA LYS A 137 5.80 13.14 3.97
C LYS A 137 4.33 13.07 3.60
N LEU A 138 4.01 12.28 2.58
CA LEU A 138 2.66 12.03 2.12
C LEU A 138 2.35 10.55 2.33
N GLY A 139 1.40 10.24 3.19
CA GLY A 139 0.88 8.89 3.33
C GLY A 139 -0.43 8.70 2.58
N LEU A 140 -0.51 7.63 1.81
CA LEU A 140 -1.71 7.21 1.09
C LEU A 140 -2.28 5.98 1.77
N THR A 141 -3.59 5.98 2.01
CA THR A 141 -4.27 4.81 2.54
C THR A 141 -5.70 4.73 2.02
N THR A 142 -6.24 3.52 1.91
CA THR A 142 -7.65 3.27 1.59
C THR A 142 -8.52 3.38 2.82
N THR A 143 -8.01 2.84 3.92
CA THR A 143 -8.70 2.74 5.19
C THR A 143 -7.83 3.35 6.27
N LEU A 144 -8.46 4.04 7.21
CA LEU A 144 -7.80 4.49 8.43
C LEU A 144 -7.96 3.52 9.60
N VAL A 145 -8.83 2.52 9.47
CA VAL A 145 -9.06 1.53 10.52
C VAL A 145 -7.91 0.53 10.48
N ARG A 146 -7.15 0.46 11.57
CA ARG A 146 -6.19 -0.62 11.85
C ARG A 146 -6.76 -1.49 12.96
N GLU A 147 -6.58 -2.79 12.84
CA GLU A 147 -6.98 -3.77 13.87
C GLU A 147 -6.22 -3.59 15.19
N ASP A 148 -5.05 -2.94 15.15
CA ASP A 148 -4.16 -2.77 16.32
C ASP A 148 -4.38 -1.44 17.10
N ASP A 149 -5.36 -0.60 16.76
CA ASP A 149 -5.60 0.75 17.33
C ASP A 149 -4.42 1.75 17.29
N LYS A 150 -3.27 1.38 16.70
CA LYS A 150 -2.05 2.21 16.58
C LYS A 150 -2.14 3.28 15.48
N ILE A 151 -3.32 3.80 15.20
CA ILE A 151 -3.54 4.83 14.17
C ILE A 151 -2.98 6.18 14.64
N VAL A 152 -3.03 6.45 15.95
CA VAL A 152 -2.52 7.69 16.56
C VAL A 152 -1.02 7.87 16.28
N ASP A 153 -0.27 6.77 16.27
CA ASP A 153 1.16 6.79 15.93
C ASP A 153 1.41 7.26 14.49
N LEU A 154 0.54 6.95 13.53
CA LEU A 154 0.70 7.41 12.15
C LEU A 154 0.56 8.93 12.03
N ASN A 155 -0.36 9.51 12.79
CA ASN A 155 -0.55 10.97 12.82
C ASN A 155 0.69 11.67 13.36
N PHE A 156 1.34 11.09 14.37
CA PHE A 156 2.59 11.62 14.91
C PHE A 156 3.76 11.47 13.94
N LEU A 157 3.85 10.33 13.25
CA LEU A 157 4.99 9.98 12.41
C LEU A 157 4.97 10.68 11.04
N ILE A 158 3.79 10.84 10.43
CA ILE A 158 3.63 11.47 9.10
C ILE A 158 3.12 12.90 9.24
N GLY A 159 2.07 13.07 10.03
CA GLY A 159 1.28 14.30 10.12
C GLY A 159 -0.22 14.00 10.15
N PRO A 160 -1.06 15.03 10.31
CA PRO A 160 -2.51 14.87 10.45
C PRO A 160 -3.18 14.35 9.18
N LYS A 161 -4.40 13.84 9.33
CA LYS A 161 -5.32 13.57 8.20
C LYS A 161 -5.64 14.87 7.47
N LEU A 162 -5.17 15.00 6.23
CA LEU A 162 -5.38 16.19 5.40
C LEU A 162 -6.68 16.11 4.60
N TYR A 163 -7.05 14.91 4.16
CA TYR A 163 -8.21 14.69 3.33
C TYR A 163 -8.70 13.25 3.46
N GLU A 164 -10.02 13.10 3.44
CA GLU A 164 -10.70 11.81 3.37
C GLU A 164 -11.85 11.94 2.37
N ALA A 165 -11.79 11.15 1.31
CA ALA A 165 -12.88 11.10 0.36
C ALA A 165 -14.04 10.26 0.89
N ASN A 166 -15.25 10.79 0.74
CA ASN A 166 -16.46 10.02 0.95
C ASN A 166 -16.66 9.03 -0.21
N TRP A 167 -16.61 7.74 0.08
CA TRP A 167 -16.76 6.70 -0.94
C TRP A 167 -18.17 6.68 -1.55
N MET A 168 -19.21 7.03 -0.77
CA MET A 168 -20.59 7.08 -1.29
C MET A 168 -20.76 8.18 -2.35
N GLU A 169 -20.14 9.35 -2.14
CA GLU A 169 -20.15 10.43 -3.12
C GLU A 169 -19.42 10.05 -4.40
N LEU A 170 -18.24 9.44 -4.29
CA LEU A 170 -17.47 8.97 -5.45
C LEU A 170 -18.22 7.89 -6.26
N GLN A 171 -18.97 7.04 -5.57
CA GLN A 171 -19.85 6.05 -6.19
C GLN A 171 -21.04 6.70 -6.90
N ASN A 172 -21.66 7.71 -6.29
CA ASN A 172 -22.79 8.44 -6.89
C ASN A 172 -22.37 9.28 -8.10
N LEU A 173 -21.16 9.85 -8.09
CA LEU A 173 -20.56 10.56 -9.21
C LEU A 173 -20.10 9.66 -10.36
N GLY A 174 -20.13 8.32 -10.17
CA GLY A 174 -19.72 7.36 -11.20
C GLY A 174 -18.21 7.19 -11.35
N HIS A 175 -17.40 7.70 -10.42
CA HIS A 175 -15.95 7.47 -10.42
C HIS A 175 -15.57 6.07 -9.91
N ILE A 176 -16.45 5.45 -9.12
CA ILE A 176 -16.27 4.10 -8.57
C ILE A 176 -17.48 3.25 -8.94
N ALA A 177 -17.25 1.97 -9.22
CA ALA A 177 -18.31 1.01 -9.49
C ALA A 177 -19.26 0.87 -8.29
N LYS A 178 -20.57 0.76 -8.56
CA LYS A 178 -21.57 0.51 -7.53
C LYS A 178 -21.48 -0.96 -7.10
N VAL A 179 -21.07 -1.20 -5.86
CA VAL A 179 -20.96 -2.56 -5.30
C VAL A 179 -22.24 -2.91 -4.56
N GLN A 180 -22.83 -4.07 -4.86
CA GLN A 180 -23.89 -4.68 -4.07
C GLN A 180 -23.29 -5.83 -3.27
N CYS A 181 -23.23 -5.67 -1.95
CA CYS A 181 -22.75 -6.71 -1.05
C CYS A 181 -23.91 -7.67 -0.70
N GLY A 182 -23.69 -8.96 -0.89
CA GLY A 182 -24.63 -10.02 -0.48
C GLY A 182 -23.90 -11.12 0.27
N GLU A 183 -24.33 -11.41 1.50
CA GLU A 183 -23.80 -12.53 2.28
C GLU A 183 -24.65 -13.77 2.02
N VAL A 184 -24.06 -14.78 1.38
CA VAL A 184 -24.75 -16.04 1.05
C VAL A 184 -24.38 -17.11 2.08
N TRP A 185 -25.28 -17.32 3.03
CA TRP A 185 -25.13 -18.34 4.07
C TRP A 185 -25.50 -19.72 3.52
N CYS A 186 -24.50 -20.60 3.42
CA CYS A 186 -24.70 -21.98 2.95
C CYS A 186 -24.81 -22.94 4.14
N PRO A 187 -25.90 -23.72 4.27
CA PRO A 187 -26.03 -24.70 5.34
C PRO A 187 -24.95 -25.77 5.24
N MET A 188 -24.39 -26.18 6.37
CA MET A 188 -23.43 -27.28 6.44
C MET A 188 -24.15 -28.62 6.33
N THR A 189 -23.59 -29.57 5.58
CA THR A 189 -24.14 -30.92 5.53
C THR A 189 -23.97 -31.61 6.89
N PRO A 190 -24.89 -32.50 7.29
CA PRO A 190 -24.87 -33.10 8.63
C PRO A 190 -23.61 -33.92 8.87
N GLU A 191 -23.08 -34.60 7.84
CA GLU A 191 -21.85 -35.41 7.95
C GLU A 191 -20.64 -34.53 8.27
N PHE A 192 -20.52 -33.39 7.59
CA PHE A 192 -19.45 -32.43 7.84
C PHE A 192 -19.62 -31.75 9.20
N PHE A 193 -20.86 -31.45 9.60
CA PHE A 193 -21.14 -30.81 10.87
C PHE A 193 -20.83 -31.71 12.07
N GLN A 194 -21.13 -33.01 11.98
CA GLN A 194 -20.78 -33.99 13.00
C GLN A 194 -19.26 -34.03 13.23
N GLU A 195 -18.46 -34.13 12.17
CA GLU A 195 -17.00 -34.12 12.27
C GLU A 195 -16.44 -32.76 12.70
N TYR A 196 -17.09 -31.67 12.32
CA TYR A 196 -16.68 -30.33 12.74
C TYR A 196 -16.81 -30.14 14.26
N VAL A 197 -17.85 -30.74 14.87
CA VAL A 197 -18.09 -30.70 16.32
C VAL A 197 -17.23 -31.72 17.07
N SER A 198 -16.94 -32.88 16.46
CA SER A 198 -16.10 -33.92 17.06
C SER A 198 -14.67 -33.43 17.31
N ILE A 199 -14.14 -32.62 16.39
CA ILE A 199 -12.79 -32.06 16.46
C ILE A 199 -12.77 -30.84 17.38
N LYS A 200 -12.13 -30.94 18.55
CA LYS A 200 -11.99 -29.80 19.48
C LYS A 200 -10.65 -29.06 19.40
N ASN A 201 -9.55 -29.79 19.16
CA ASN A 201 -8.18 -29.25 19.34
C ASN A 201 -7.44 -28.95 18.02
N ASP A 202 -8.04 -29.24 16.86
CA ASP A 202 -7.42 -28.99 15.54
C ASP A 202 -8.25 -27.95 14.76
N GLN A 203 -7.89 -26.66 14.95
CA GLN A 203 -8.57 -25.55 14.28
C GLN A 203 -8.42 -25.59 12.76
N HIS A 204 -7.29 -26.09 12.26
CA HIS A 204 -7.02 -26.15 10.83
C HIS A 204 -7.93 -27.16 10.14
N ARG A 205 -8.10 -28.36 10.71
CA ARG A 205 -9.06 -29.35 10.19
C ARG A 205 -10.51 -28.84 10.23
N ARG A 206 -10.92 -28.17 11.31
CA ARG A 206 -12.25 -27.58 11.42
C ARG A 206 -12.51 -26.56 10.31
N LEU A 207 -11.53 -25.70 10.04
CA LEU A 207 -11.60 -24.74 8.95
C LEU A 207 -11.74 -25.45 7.60
N LEU A 208 -10.96 -26.51 7.36
CA LEU A 208 -11.02 -27.30 6.13
C LEU A 208 -12.43 -27.88 5.90
N LEU A 209 -13.07 -28.44 6.92
CA LEU A 209 -14.45 -28.96 6.84
C LEU A 209 -15.46 -27.86 6.48
N CYS A 210 -15.30 -26.66 7.03
CA CYS A 210 -16.16 -25.51 6.68
C CYS A 210 -15.93 -24.99 5.25
N ILE A 211 -14.71 -25.10 4.72
CA ILE A 211 -14.35 -24.68 3.37
C ILE A 211 -14.86 -25.70 2.34
N MET A 212 -14.62 -26.99 2.59
CA MET A 212 -14.94 -28.10 1.69
C MET A 212 -16.41 -28.54 1.75
N ASN A 213 -17.29 -27.75 2.37
CA ASN A 213 -18.72 -28.03 2.43
C ASN A 213 -19.31 -28.12 0.99
N PRO A 214 -19.91 -29.26 0.58
CA PRO A 214 -20.48 -29.43 -0.75
C PRO A 214 -21.53 -28.36 -1.12
N ASN A 215 -22.28 -27.85 -0.14
CA ASN A 215 -23.28 -26.80 -0.39
C ASN A 215 -22.64 -25.46 -0.77
N LYS A 216 -21.45 -25.14 -0.24
CA LYS A 216 -20.69 -23.95 -0.69
C LYS A 216 -20.19 -24.12 -2.11
N PHE A 217 -19.78 -25.34 -2.48
CA PHE A 217 -19.36 -25.62 -3.85
C PHE A 217 -20.51 -25.42 -4.84
N ARG A 218 -21.70 -25.95 -4.54
CA ARG A 218 -22.92 -25.72 -5.35
C ARG A 218 -23.29 -24.24 -5.47
N ALA A 219 -23.20 -23.49 -4.38
CA ALA A 219 -23.45 -22.05 -4.41
C ALA A 219 -22.41 -21.30 -5.27
N CYS A 220 -21.14 -21.71 -5.19
CA CYS A 220 -20.08 -21.15 -6.02
C CYS A 220 -20.32 -21.44 -7.52
N GLU A 221 -20.61 -22.69 -7.87
CA GLU A 221 -20.92 -23.12 -9.24
C GLU A 221 -22.14 -22.36 -9.79
N PHE A 222 -23.20 -22.23 -8.98
CA PHE A 222 -24.37 -21.43 -9.34
C PHE A 222 -24.01 -19.97 -9.63
N LEU A 223 -23.20 -19.33 -8.77
CA LEU A 223 -22.80 -17.94 -8.96
C LEU A 223 -21.89 -17.74 -10.18
N ILE A 224 -21.02 -18.72 -10.48
CA ILE A 224 -20.20 -18.70 -11.70
C ILE A 224 -21.11 -18.74 -12.92
N HIS A 225 -22.00 -19.74 -13.03
CA HIS A 225 -22.90 -19.87 -14.18
C HIS A 225 -23.94 -18.74 -14.29
N TYR A 226 -24.29 -18.08 -13.20
CA TYR A 226 -25.18 -16.92 -13.23
C TYR A 226 -24.51 -15.66 -13.79
N HIS A 227 -23.18 -15.58 -13.74
CA HIS A 227 -22.39 -14.41 -14.15
C HIS A 227 -21.50 -14.64 -15.38
N GLU A 228 -21.43 -15.86 -15.91
CA GLU A 228 -20.91 -16.17 -17.25
C GLU A 228 -21.88 -15.70 -18.35
#